data_AF-A0A255Y4B0-F1
#
_entry.id   AF-A0A255Y4B0-F1
#
_cell.length_a   1.000
_cell.length_b   1.000
_cell.length_c   1.000
_cell.angle_alpha   90.00
_cell.angle_beta   90.00
_cell.angle_gamma   90.00
#
_symmetry.space_group_name_H-M   'P 1'
#
loop_
_entity.id
_entity.type
_entity.pdbx_description
1 polymer ?
#
loop_
_entity_poly.entity_id
_entity_poly.type
_entity_poly.pdbx_seq_one_letter_code
_entity_poly.pdbx_strand_id
1 'polypeptide(L)'
;MRAGEALGWALAGLLLARAIWLAINPAGPLGAVQAPAAAALAGVAVDPFFPQAATPADAVSSLDLTLVGTRVDAASGRGSAIIATPDGQQQSFGSGDEIMPGVRLVAVAFDSVTLDRGGARETLYIDQSGPAPGGDGK
;
A
#
# COMPACT_ATOMS: atom_id res chain seq x y z
N MET A 1 -63.56 -24.84 15.43
CA MET A 1 -62.13 -24.56 15.26
C MET A 1 -61.39 -25.11 16.46
N ARG A 2 -60.39 -25.98 16.26
CA ARG A 2 -59.59 -26.52 17.38
C ARG A 2 -58.67 -25.42 17.90
N ALA A 3 -58.45 -25.32 19.21
CA ALA A 3 -57.71 -24.21 19.83
C ALA A 3 -56.32 -23.95 19.19
N GLY A 4 -55.64 -25.00 18.72
CA GLY A 4 -54.35 -24.87 18.02
C GLY A 4 -54.44 -24.21 16.64
N GLU A 5 -55.57 -24.34 15.96
CA GLU A 5 -55.80 -23.72 14.64
C GLU A 5 -56.02 -22.21 14.79
N ALA A 6 -56.78 -21.80 15.81
CA ALA A 6 -56.97 -20.38 16.14
C ALA A 6 -55.65 -19.71 16.53
N LEU A 7 -54.78 -20.41 17.29
CA LEU A 7 -53.45 -19.91 17.63
C LEU A 7 -52.55 -19.78 16.38
N GLY A 8 -52.63 -20.75 15.46
CA GLY A 8 -51.89 -20.71 14.19
C GLY A 8 -52.29 -19.50 13.34
N TRP A 9 -53.59 -19.25 13.17
CA TRP A 9 -54.09 -18.09 12.43
C TRP A 9 -53.71 -16.77 13.10
N ALA A 10 -53.74 -16.68 14.43
CA ALA A 10 -53.32 -15.49 15.16
C ALA A 10 -51.82 -15.19 14.97
N LEU A 11 -50.96 -16.22 15.05
CA LEU A 11 -49.52 -16.08 14.80
C LEU A 11 -49.23 -15.68 13.35
N ALA A 12 -49.90 -16.32 12.38
CA ALA A 12 -49.75 -15.98 10.97
C ALA A 12 -50.15 -14.52 10.70
N GLY A 13 -51.25 -14.05 11.28
CA GLY A 13 -51.68 -12.65 11.19
C GLY A 13 -50.65 -11.68 11.78
N LEU A 14 -50.08 -11.99 12.94
CA LEU A 14 -49.05 -11.18 13.58
C LEU A 14 -47.77 -11.09 12.73
N LEU A 15 -47.32 -12.21 12.17
CA LEU A 15 -46.13 -12.25 11.32
C LEU A 15 -46.33 -11.46 10.02
N LEU A 16 -47.51 -11.58 9.40
CA LEU A 16 -47.86 -10.80 8.21
C LEU A 16 -47.88 -9.30 8.50
N ALA A 17 -48.50 -8.88 9.61
CA ALA A 17 -48.49 -7.49 10.04
C ALA A 17 -47.05 -6.98 10.26
N ARG A 18 -46.19 -7.78 10.91
CA ARG A 18 -44.78 -7.43 11.14
C ARG A 18 -43.98 -7.31 9.85
N ALA A 19 -44.24 -8.19 8.87
CA ALA A 19 -43.58 -8.19 7.57
C ALA A 19 -43.98 -6.95 6.74
N ILE A 20 -45.28 -6.64 6.69
CA ILE A 20 -45.80 -5.43 6.04
C ILE A 20 -45.18 -4.19 6.67
N TRP A 21 -45.10 -4.14 8.01
CA TRP A 21 -44.50 -3.02 8.71
C TRP A 21 -43.01 -2.83 8.38
N LEU A 22 -42.24 -3.92 8.27
CA LEU A 22 -40.82 -3.87 7.91
C LEU A 22 -40.59 -3.44 6.45
N ALA A 23 -41.51 -3.81 5.54
CA ALA A 23 -41.45 -3.37 4.14
C ALA A 23 -41.65 -1.85 4.00
N ILE A 24 -42.48 -1.25 4.85
CA ILE A 24 -42.76 0.19 4.84
C ILE A 24 -41.69 0.98 5.62
N ASN A 25 -41.14 0.40 6.70
CA ASN A 25 -40.09 1.01 7.52
C ASN A 25 -38.85 0.10 7.58
N PRO A 26 -37.95 0.17 6.56
CA PRO A 26 -36.79 -0.72 6.48
C PRO A 26 -35.67 -0.37 7.47
N ALA A 27 -35.72 0.82 8.09
CA ALA A 27 -34.76 1.22 9.12
C ALA A 27 -35.10 0.53 10.47
N GLY A 28 -34.52 -0.65 10.70
CA GLY A 28 -34.53 -1.30 12.00
C GLY A 28 -33.55 -0.64 13.00
N PRO A 29 -33.48 -1.11 14.26
CA PRO A 29 -32.54 -0.60 15.27
C PRO A 29 -31.06 -0.77 14.91
N LEU A 30 -30.78 -1.49 13.80
CA LEU A 30 -29.43 -1.72 13.27
C LEU A 30 -29.02 -0.69 12.19
N GLY A 31 -29.88 0.27 11.85
CA GLY A 31 -29.59 1.30 10.84
C GLY A 31 -29.81 0.82 9.40
N ALA A 32 -29.66 1.75 8.44
CA ALA A 32 -29.75 1.44 7.02
C ALA A 32 -28.58 0.54 6.61
N VAL A 33 -28.85 -0.49 5.78
CA VAL A 33 -27.77 -1.23 5.13
C VAL A 33 -27.10 -0.27 4.16
N GLN A 34 -25.93 0.26 4.54
CA GLN A 34 -25.01 0.86 3.58
C GLN A 34 -24.57 -0.27 2.65
N ALA A 35 -25.20 -0.36 1.48
CA ALA A 35 -24.57 -1.08 0.37
C ALA A 35 -23.19 -0.44 0.18
N PRO A 36 -22.09 -1.23 0.14
CA PRO A 36 -20.81 -0.65 -0.23
C PRO A 36 -21.05 0.03 -1.57
N ALA A 37 -20.78 1.34 -1.64
CA ALA A 37 -20.64 1.98 -2.93
C ALA A 37 -19.71 1.06 -3.70
N ALA A 38 -20.10 0.64 -4.90
CA ALA A 38 -19.18 -0.02 -5.81
C ALA A 38 -18.09 1.02 -6.09
N ALA A 39 -17.10 1.10 -5.19
CA ALA A 39 -15.82 1.65 -5.47
C ALA A 39 -15.42 0.87 -6.69
N ALA A 40 -15.40 1.55 -7.84
CA ALA A 40 -14.77 1.01 -9.02
C ALA A 40 -13.46 0.43 -8.50
N LEU A 41 -13.33 -0.89 -8.58
CA LEU A 41 -12.07 -1.57 -8.35
C LEU A 41 -11.19 -1.14 -9.53
N ALA A 42 -10.74 0.12 -9.51
CA ALA A 42 -9.57 0.55 -10.22
C ALA A 42 -8.49 -0.35 -9.64
N GLY A 43 -8.10 -1.35 -10.43
CA GLY A 43 -7.35 -2.51 -10.00
C GLY A 43 -5.99 -2.12 -9.43
N VAL A 44 -5.97 -1.74 -8.15
CA VAL A 44 -4.77 -1.85 -7.34
C VAL A 44 -4.82 -3.28 -6.84
N ALA A 45 -4.08 -4.16 -7.52
CA ALA A 45 -3.67 -5.43 -6.94
C ALA A 45 -2.80 -5.09 -5.73
N VAL A 46 -3.45 -4.86 -4.59
CA VAL A 46 -2.77 -4.71 -3.30
C VAL A 46 -2.30 -6.11 -2.94
N ASP A 47 -1.00 -6.37 -3.06
CA ASP A 47 -0.40 -7.59 -2.55
C ASP A 47 -0.46 -7.53 -1.01
N PRO A 48 -1.20 -8.41 -0.32
CA PRO A 48 -1.32 -8.39 1.13
C PRO A 48 -0.02 -8.79 1.84
N PHE A 49 0.95 -9.36 1.13
CA PHE A 49 2.27 -9.71 1.65
C PHE A 49 3.29 -8.57 1.44
N PHE A 50 3.05 -7.72 0.44
CA PHE A 50 3.85 -6.54 0.15
C PHE A 50 2.93 -5.36 -0.18
N PRO A 51 2.35 -4.69 0.83
CA PRO A 51 1.51 -3.51 0.59
C PRO A 51 2.39 -2.38 0.07
N GLN A 52 2.57 -2.35 -1.25
CA GLN A 52 3.26 -1.26 -1.92
C GLN A 52 2.29 -0.08 -1.94
N ALA A 53 2.56 0.91 -1.10
CA ALA A 53 1.90 2.20 -1.23
C ALA A 53 2.12 2.67 -2.67
N ALA A 54 1.04 3.06 -3.35
CA ALA A 54 1.13 3.67 -4.67
C ALA A 54 1.88 5.00 -4.51
N THR A 55 3.21 4.95 -4.59
CA THR A 55 4.04 6.14 -4.63
C THR A 55 3.74 6.82 -5.97
N PRO A 56 3.44 8.13 -6.01
CA PRO A 56 3.44 8.87 -7.26
C PRO A 56 4.75 8.58 -8.00
N ALA A 57 4.72 8.56 -9.33
CA ALA A 57 5.93 8.38 -10.13
C ALA A 57 6.93 9.50 -9.76
N ASP A 58 7.79 9.22 -8.80
CA ASP A 58 8.79 10.15 -8.31
C ASP A 58 9.74 10.43 -9.47
N ALA A 59 10.13 11.70 -9.60
CA ALA A 59 11.14 12.06 -10.58
C ALA A 59 12.41 11.25 -10.31
N VAL A 60 13.02 10.73 -11.37
CA VAL A 60 14.34 10.09 -11.27
C VAL A 60 15.30 11.12 -10.70
N SER A 61 15.93 10.78 -9.58
CA SER A 61 16.89 11.65 -8.91
C SER A 61 18.00 12.04 -9.90
N SER A 62 18.22 13.35 -10.06
CA SER A 62 19.31 13.89 -10.87
C SER A 62 20.56 14.22 -10.04
N LEU A 63 20.64 13.72 -8.79
CA LEU A 63 21.86 13.84 -8.01
C LEU A 63 22.94 12.93 -8.60
N ASP A 64 24.20 13.37 -8.54
CA ASP A 64 25.39 12.55 -8.77
C ASP A 64 25.62 11.54 -7.63
N LEU A 65 24.58 10.80 -7.24
CA LEU A 65 24.62 9.74 -6.24
C LEU A 65 24.50 8.40 -6.96
N THR A 66 25.36 7.46 -6.60
CA THR A 66 25.27 6.08 -7.11
C THR A 66 24.76 5.18 -6.01
N LEU A 67 23.61 4.55 -6.23
CA LEU A 67 23.13 3.49 -5.35
C LEU A 67 23.84 2.19 -5.71
N VAL A 68 24.67 1.69 -4.82
CA VAL A 68 25.48 0.47 -5.01
C VAL A 68 24.70 -0.77 -4.56
N GLY A 69 23.84 -0.62 -3.55
CA GLY A 69 23.01 -1.72 -3.08
C GLY A 69 22.05 -1.32 -1.97
N THR A 70 21.03 -2.14 -1.77
CA THR A 70 20.06 -2.00 -0.68
C THR A 70 19.99 -3.30 0.10
N ARG A 71 19.72 -3.19 1.40
CA ARG A 71 19.42 -4.32 2.27
C ARG A 71 18.13 -4.01 3.01
N VAL A 72 17.08 -4.77 2.71
CA VAL A 72 15.79 -4.65 3.39
C VAL A 72 15.72 -5.70 4.49
N ASP A 73 15.62 -5.28 5.75
CA ASP A 73 15.34 -6.19 6.86
C ASP A 73 13.83 -6.34 7.03
N ALA A 74 13.28 -7.44 6.52
CA ALA A 74 11.84 -7.71 6.54
C ALA A 74 11.28 -7.92 7.97
N ALA A 75 12.14 -8.24 8.94
CA ALA A 75 11.72 -8.49 10.32
C ALA A 75 11.54 -7.19 11.14
N SER A 76 12.36 -6.18 10.88
CA SER A 76 12.33 -4.89 11.59
C SER A 76 11.71 -3.76 10.78
N GLY A 77 11.43 -3.97 9.48
CA GLY A 77 10.95 -2.93 8.56
C GLY A 77 11.97 -1.82 8.32
N ARG A 78 13.22 -2.01 8.74
CA ARG A 78 14.32 -1.05 8.58
C ARG A 78 15.21 -1.51 7.44
N GLY A 79 15.23 -0.73 6.36
CA GLY A 79 16.17 -0.93 5.26
C GLY A 79 17.39 -0.02 5.39
N SER A 80 18.55 -0.50 4.96
CA SER A 80 19.76 0.29 4.79
C SER A 80 20.20 0.31 3.33
N ALA A 81 20.63 1.45 2.84
CA ALA A 81 21.13 1.64 1.49
C ALA A 81 22.61 2.03 1.51
N ILE A 82 23.40 1.40 0.64
CA ILE A 82 24.80 1.75 0.42
C ILE A 82 24.84 2.74 -0.74
N ILE A 83 25.21 3.97 -0.43
CA ILE A 83 25.19 5.09 -1.37
C ILE A 83 26.62 5.61 -1.50
N ALA A 84 27.09 5.76 -2.74
CA ALA A 84 28.32 6.47 -3.06
C ALA A 84 28.01 7.95 -3.26
N THR A 85 28.69 8.82 -2.51
CA THR A 85 28.62 10.27 -2.71
C THR A 85 29.50 10.70 -3.90
N PRO A 86 29.32 11.92 -4.44
CA PRO A 86 30.13 12.42 -5.57
C PRO A 86 31.63 12.45 -5.27
N ASP A 87 32.00 12.51 -3.98
CA ASP A 87 33.38 12.45 -3.49
C ASP A 87 33.99 11.03 -3.54
N GLY A 88 33.26 10.03 -4.04
CA GLY A 88 33.69 8.63 -4.15
C GLY A 88 33.65 7.85 -2.82
N GLN A 89 33.14 8.45 -1.75
CA GLN A 89 32.98 7.78 -0.46
C GLN A 89 31.69 6.95 -0.46
N GLN A 90 31.79 5.67 -0.09
CA GLN A 90 30.64 4.77 0.04
C GLN A 90 30.27 4.63 1.51
N GLN A 91 29.02 4.92 1.84
CA GLN A 91 28.52 4.78 3.20
C GLN A 91 27.12 4.14 3.23
N SER A 92 26.85 3.43 4.31
CA SER A 92 25.54 2.82 4.57
C SER A 92 24.67 3.80 5.35
N PHE A 93 23.48 4.09 4.82
CA PHE A 93 22.47 4.97 5.43
C PHE A 93 21.19 4.18 5.72
N GLY A 94 20.57 4.42 6.87
CA GLY A 94 19.26 3.88 7.23
C GLY A 94 18.12 4.82 6.89
N SER A 95 16.89 4.31 6.89
CA SER A 95 15.69 5.14 6.76
C SER A 95 15.65 6.25 7.83
N GLY A 96 15.61 7.51 7.41
CA GLY A 96 15.61 8.70 8.24
C GLY A 96 16.96 9.44 8.27
N ASP A 97 18.04 8.79 7.82
CA ASP A 97 19.38 9.38 7.84
C ASP A 97 19.54 10.45 6.76
N GLU A 98 20.33 11.46 7.09
CA GLU A 98 20.71 12.53 6.18
C GLU A 98 21.99 12.15 5.44
N ILE A 99 21.89 12.08 4.10
CA ILE A 99 22.99 11.65 3.23
C ILE A 99 23.85 12.86 2.83
N MET A 100 23.19 13.99 2.56
CA MET A 100 23.79 15.28 2.21
C MET A 100 22.94 16.40 2.84
N PRO A 101 23.47 17.63 2.98
CA PRO A 101 22.70 18.74 3.52
C PRO A 101 21.35 18.93 2.81
N GLY A 102 20.26 18.67 3.54
CA GLY A 102 18.90 18.79 3.03
C GLY A 102 18.38 17.61 2.18
N VAL A 103 19.12 16.49 2.09
CA VAL A 103 18.71 15.27 1.40
C VAL A 103 18.66 14.10 2.39
N ARG A 104 17.48 13.51 2.57
CA ARG A 104 17.22 12.43 3.53
C ARG A 104 16.74 11.16 2.87
N LEU A 105 17.15 10.02 3.40
CA LEU A 105 16.65 8.72 2.98
C LEU A 105 15.29 8.47 3.62
N VAL A 106 14.21 8.45 2.86
CA VAL A 106 12.85 8.26 3.39
C VAL A 106 12.41 6.81 3.34
N ALA A 107 12.73 6.12 2.25
CA ALA A 107 12.38 4.71 2.07
C ALA A 107 13.47 3.95 1.32
N VAL A 108 13.59 2.67 1.64
CA VAL A 108 14.50 1.75 0.96
C VAL A 108 13.65 0.62 0.38
N ALA A 109 13.69 0.49 -0.94
CA ALA A 109 13.09 -0.60 -1.68
C ALA A 109 14.17 -1.60 -2.13
N PHE A 110 13.75 -2.65 -2.83
CA PHE A 110 14.62 -3.74 -3.24
C PHE A 110 15.71 -3.33 -4.24
N ASP A 111 15.40 -2.42 -5.16
CA ASP A 111 16.30 -1.97 -6.24
C ASP A 111 16.44 -0.45 -6.32
N SER A 112 15.81 0.26 -5.39
CA SER A 112 15.62 1.70 -5.43
C SER A 112 15.53 2.28 -4.02
N VAL A 113 15.83 3.56 -3.90
CA VAL A 113 15.66 4.33 -2.67
C VAL A 113 14.90 5.61 -2.94
N THR A 114 14.03 5.99 -2.03
CA THR A 114 13.32 7.28 -2.08
C THR A 114 14.04 8.28 -1.20
N LEU A 115 14.44 9.38 -1.80
CA LEU A 115 15.10 10.51 -1.18
C LEU A 115 14.08 11.65 -1.02
N ASP A 116 14.15 12.39 0.07
CA ASP A 116 13.46 13.67 0.23
C ASP A 116 14.47 14.80 0.23
N ARG A 117 14.27 15.73 -0.69
CA ARG A 117 15.02 16.97 -0.81
C ARG A 117 14.09 18.14 -0.50
N GLY A 118 14.06 18.55 0.76
CA GLY A 118 13.26 19.70 1.20
C GLY A 118 11.76 19.58 0.85
N GLY A 119 11.20 18.37 0.88
CA GLY A 119 9.80 18.10 0.53
C GLY A 119 9.55 17.63 -0.92
N ALA A 120 10.58 17.61 -1.78
CA ALA A 120 10.52 16.96 -3.08
C ALA A 120 10.99 15.51 -2.97
N ARG A 121 10.14 14.55 -3.34
CA ARG A 121 10.50 13.12 -3.37
C ARG A 121 11.14 12.77 -4.70
N GLU A 122 12.30 12.16 -4.63
CA GLU A 122 13.08 11.70 -5.78
C GLU A 122 13.45 10.24 -5.58
N THR A 123 13.38 9.43 -6.64
CA THR A 123 13.78 8.02 -6.56
C THR A 123 15.14 7.82 -7.23
N LEU A 124 16.05 7.19 -6.50
CA LEU A 124 17.36 6.78 -7.01
C LEU A 124 17.37 5.26 -7.18
N TYR A 125 17.64 4.80 -8.40
CA TYR A 125 17.73 3.38 -8.73
C TYR A 125 19.17 2.87 -8.58
N ILE A 126 19.30 1.57 -8.33
CA ILE A 126 20.59 0.89 -8.31
C ILE A 126 21.24 1.00 -9.71
N ASP A 127 22.53 1.34 -9.74
CA ASP A 127 23.26 1.39 -11.01
C ASP A 127 23.50 -0.03 -11.52
N GLN A 128 22.62 -0.49 -12.40
CA GLN A 128 22.71 -1.81 -13.05
C GLN A 128 23.65 -1.79 -14.26
N SER A 129 24.39 -0.70 -14.49
CA SER A 129 25.37 -0.57 -15.56
C SER A 129 26.67 -1.31 -15.20
N GLY A 130 26.57 -2.57 -14.78
CA GLY A 130 27.72 -3.47 -14.82
C GLY A 130 28.18 -3.65 -16.27
N PRO A 131 29.48 -3.85 -16.54
CA PRO A 131 29.94 -4.20 -17.88
C PRO A 131 29.17 -5.45 -18.32
N ALA A 132 28.47 -5.39 -19.45
CA ALA A 132 27.93 -6.58 -20.07
C ALA A 132 29.07 -7.62 -20.19
N PRO A 133 28.88 -8.88 -19.76
CA PRO A 133 29.90 -9.90 -19.96
C PRO A 133 30.24 -9.92 -21.44
N GLY A 134 31.49 -9.60 -21.77
CA GLY A 134 31.99 -9.54 -23.13
C GLY A 134 31.65 -10.83 -23.86
N GLY A 135 30.77 -10.72 -24.85
CA GLY A 135 30.61 -11.72 -25.89
C GLY A 135 31.86 -11.68 -26.75
N ASP A 136 32.96 -12.21 -26.23
CA ASP A 136 34.19 -12.40 -26.99
C ASP A 136 33.97 -13.58 -27.93
N GLY A 137 33.50 -13.24 -29.13
CA GLY A 137 33.58 -14.12 -30.27
C GLY A 137 35.04 -14.38 -30.63
N LYS A 138 35.49 -15.61 -30.43
CA LYS A 138 36.45 -16.30 -31.30
C LYS A 138 36.37 -17.80 -31.13
#